data_AF-A0A5D4SZV1-F1
#
_entry.id   AF-A0A5D4SZV1-F1
#
_cell.length_a   1.000
_cell.length_b   1.000
_cell.length_c   1.000
_cell.angle_alpha   90.00
_cell.angle_beta   90.00
_cell.angle_gamma   90.00
#
_symmetry.space_group_name_H-M   'P 1'
#
loop_
_entity.id
_entity.type
_entity.pdbx_description
1 polymer ?
#
loop_
_entity_poly.entity_id
_entity_poly.type
_entity_poly.pdbx_seq_one_letter_code
_entity_poly.pdbx_strand_id
1 'polypeptide(L)'
;MPTKDDMKRWNEDRETISRANVMLFGFDISKLNVREQEAVIEATKRRWELEAELERRNPRPLIKEEQLEVMRFELQLAKLQKELDDQDKRLERQTKWGW
;
A
#
# COMPACT_ATOMS: atom_id res chain seq x y z
N MET A 1 14.25 15.95 26.32
CA MET A 1 13.03 15.16 26.58
C MET A 1 12.10 15.34 25.39
N PRO A 2 11.35 14.30 24.97
CA PRO A 2 10.37 14.43 23.90
C PRO A 2 9.34 15.50 24.27
N THR A 3 8.98 16.35 23.31
CA THR A 3 7.93 17.36 23.49
C THR A 3 6.55 16.69 23.56
N LYS A 4 5.53 17.43 24.01
CA LYS A 4 4.15 16.93 24.02
C LYS A 4 3.67 16.57 22.61
N ASP A 5 4.13 17.32 21.60
CA ASP A 5 3.81 17.06 20.20
C ASP A 5 4.49 15.79 19.68
N ASP A 6 5.73 15.51 20.12
CA ASP A 6 6.41 14.24 19.80
C ASP A 6 5.66 13.04 20.39
N MET A 7 5.17 13.15 21.62
CA MET A 7 4.39 12.07 22.26
C MET A 7 3.05 11.85 21.56
N LYS A 8 2.39 12.93 21.12
CA LYS A 8 1.12 12.83 20.37
C LYS A 8 1.35 12.12 19.04
N ARG A 9 2.38 12.52 18.29
CA ARG A 9 2.74 11.92 17.02
C ARG A 9 3.08 10.43 17.15
N TRP A 10 3.86 10.07 18.18
CA TRP A 10 4.16 8.65 18.43
C TRP A 10 2.92 7.80 18.72
N ASN A 11 1.93 8.35 19.42
CA ASN A 11 0.68 7.64 19.66
C ASN A 11 -0.11 7.45 18.35
N GLU A 12 -0.18 8.47 17.51
CA GLU A 12 -0.82 8.40 16.19
C GLU A 12 -0.14 7.37 15.27
N ASP A 13 1.19 7.32 15.29
CA ASP A 13 1.98 6.34 14.53
C ASP A 13 1.72 4.92 15.04
N ARG A 14 1.68 4.71 16.37
CA ARG A 14 1.39 3.39 16.95
C ARG A 14 -0.01 2.89 16.61
N GLU A 15 -1.02 3.76 16.67
CA GLU A 15 -2.38 3.41 16.25
C GLU A 15 -2.43 3.06 14.76
N THR A 16 -1.71 3.81 13.93
CA THR A 16 -1.66 3.56 12.49
C THR A 16 -0.99 2.22 12.18
N ILE A 17 0.11 1.90 12.86
CA ILE A 17 0.79 0.60 12.74
C ILE A 17 -0.15 -0.53 13.19
N SER A 18 -0.86 -0.36 14.32
CA SER A 18 -1.79 -1.37 14.82
C SER A 18 -2.94 -1.63 13.83
N ARG A 19 -3.54 -0.57 13.26
CA ARG A 19 -4.57 -0.69 12.21
C ARG A 19 -4.03 -1.38 10.97
N ALA A 20 -2.84 -1.01 10.50
CA ALA A 20 -2.21 -1.63 9.34
C ALA A 20 -1.96 -3.13 9.58
N ASN A 21 -1.47 -3.52 10.76
CA ASN A 21 -1.26 -4.91 11.13
C ASN A 21 -2.55 -5.72 11.08
N VAL A 22 -3.63 -5.19 11.66
CA VAL A 22 -4.94 -5.87 11.64
C VAL A 22 -5.46 -6.02 10.21
N MET A 23 -5.30 -5.01 9.35
CA MET A 23 -5.71 -5.11 7.95
C MET A 23 -4.89 -6.14 7.15
N LEU A 24 -3.58 -6.18 7.35
CA LEU A 24 -2.68 -7.05 6.57
C LEU A 24 -2.69 -8.50 7.07
N PHE A 25 -2.71 -8.70 8.39
CA PHE A 25 -2.49 -10.00 9.03
C PHE A 25 -3.72 -10.53 9.77
N GLY A 26 -4.78 -9.72 9.94
CA GLY A 26 -5.99 -10.08 10.69
C GLY A 26 -5.89 -9.87 12.20
N PHE A 27 -4.70 -9.51 12.72
CA PHE A 27 -4.47 -9.19 14.12
C PHE A 27 -3.24 -8.30 14.30
N ASP A 28 -3.09 -7.69 15.47
CA ASP A 28 -2.00 -6.75 15.74
C ASP A 28 -0.69 -7.48 16.11
N ILE A 29 0.18 -7.67 15.13
CA ILE A 29 1.48 -8.33 15.32
C ILE A 29 2.48 -7.49 16.12
N SER A 30 2.25 -6.18 16.31
CA SER A 30 3.19 -5.31 17.07
C SER A 30 3.33 -5.73 18.54
N LYS A 31 2.41 -6.56 19.03
CA LYS A 31 2.40 -7.13 20.38
C LYS A 31 3.24 -8.40 20.51
N LEU A 32 3.67 -8.97 19.39
CA LEU A 32 4.50 -10.18 19.33
C LEU A 32 5.98 -9.84 19.49
N ASN A 33 6.79 -10.84 19.82
CA ASN A 33 8.24 -10.68 19.79
C ASN A 33 8.76 -10.63 18.33
N VAL A 34 10.00 -10.15 18.14
CA VAL A 34 10.57 -9.95 16.79
C VAL A 34 10.55 -11.22 15.94
N ARG A 35 10.88 -12.38 16.52
CA ARG A 35 10.88 -13.66 15.80
C ARG A 35 9.50 -14.10 15.36
N GLU A 36 8.49 -13.89 16.21
CA GLU A 36 7.10 -14.19 15.89
C GLU A 36 6.56 -13.24 14.82
N GLN A 37 6.92 -11.95 14.87
CA GLN A 37 6.56 -10.99 13.82
C GLN A 37 7.14 -11.41 12.47
N GLU A 38 8.42 -11.77 12.42
CA GLU A 38 9.09 -12.26 11.22
C GLU A 38 8.40 -13.50 10.66
N ALA A 39 8.05 -14.47 11.51
CA ALA A 39 7.36 -15.69 11.10
C ALA A 39 5.97 -15.40 10.51
N VAL A 40 5.20 -14.49 11.09
CA VAL A 40 3.87 -14.10 10.57
C VAL A 40 4.00 -13.38 9.23
N ILE A 41 4.97 -12.47 9.10
CA ILE A 41 5.24 -11.76 7.86
C ILE A 41 5.63 -12.75 6.75
N GLU A 42 6.52 -13.69 7.05
CA GLU A 42 6.97 -14.70 6.09
C GLU A 42 5.82 -15.64 5.67
N ALA A 43 5.04 -16.14 6.63
CA ALA A 43 3.88 -16.98 6.35
C ALA A 43 2.85 -16.26 5.48
N THR A 44 2.62 -14.98 5.73
CA THR A 44 1.67 -14.16 4.95
C THR A 44 2.18 -13.92 3.53
N LYS A 45 3.47 -13.65 3.35
CA LYS A 45 4.09 -13.54 2.02
C LYS A 45 3.95 -14.83 1.22
N ARG A 46 4.29 -15.97 1.83
CA ARG A 46 4.12 -17.29 1.20
C ARG A 46 2.67 -17.57 0.83
N ARG A 47 1.71 -17.15 1.66
CA ARG A 47 0.28 -17.26 1.35
C ARG A 47 -0.08 -16.46 0.10
N TRP A 48 0.35 -15.20 0.00
CA TRP A 48 0.10 -14.38 -1.19
C TRP A 48 0.75 -14.93 -2.45
N GLU A 49 1.96 -15.48 -2.36
CA GLU A 49 2.63 -16.13 -3.49
C GLU A 49 1.85 -17.36 -3.97
N LEU A 50 1.35 -18.17 -3.04
CA LEU A 50 0.52 -19.34 -3.36
C LEU A 50 -0.83 -18.93 -3.96
N GLU A 51 -1.48 -17.90 -3.43
CA GLU A 51 -2.74 -17.36 -3.97
C GLU A 51 -2.54 -16.80 -5.39
N ALA A 52 -1.46 -16.06 -5.63
CA ALA A 52 -1.13 -15.53 -6.95
C ALA A 52 -0.81 -16.66 -7.95
N GLU A 53 -0.12 -17.72 -7.51
CA GLU A 53 0.16 -18.88 -8.34
C GLU A 53 -1.11 -19.71 -8.64
N LEU A 54 -2.02 -19.84 -7.68
CA LEU A 54 -3.33 -20.45 -7.90
C LEU A 54 -4.16 -19.65 -8.92
N GLU A 55 -4.17 -18.32 -8.81
CA GLU A 55 -4.87 -17.44 -9.76
C GLU A 55 -4.27 -17.54 -11.16
N ARG A 56 -2.94 -17.65 -11.30
CA ARG A 56 -2.30 -17.89 -12.60
C ARG A 56 -2.68 -19.24 -13.22
N ARG A 57 -2.80 -20.29 -12.40
CA ARG A 57 -3.11 -21.65 -12.86
C ARG A 57 -4.59 -21.86 -13.10
N ASN A 58 -5.45 -21.15 -12.38
CA ASN A 58 -6.89 -21.25 -12.48
C ASN A 58 -7.52 -19.86 -12.28
N PRO A 59 -7.41 -18.99 -13.28
CA PRO A 59 -7.95 -17.64 -13.18
C PRO A 59 -9.45 -17.74 -12.96
N ARG A 60 -9.93 -17.19 -11.84
CA ARG A 60 -11.37 -17.13 -11.64
C ARG A 60 -11.93 -16.15 -12.66
N PRO A 61 -13.00 -16.49 -13.40
CA PRO A 61 -13.65 -15.51 -14.25
C PRO A 61 -14.14 -14.39 -13.34
N LEU A 62 -13.58 -13.19 -13.51
CA LEU A 62 -13.95 -12.01 -12.75
C LEU A 62 -15.47 -11.83 -12.81
N ILE A 63 -16.10 -11.70 -11.64
CA ILE A 63 -17.52 -11.34 -11.56
C ILE A 63 -17.66 -9.93 -12.14
N LYS A 64 -18.78 -9.59 -12.78
CA LYS A 64 -18.99 -8.28 -13.45
C LYS A 64 -18.64 -7.08 -12.56
N GLU A 65 -18.85 -7.20 -11.26
CA GLU A 65 -18.53 -6.19 -10.25
C GLU A 65 -17.01 -5.99 -10.09
N GLU A 66 -16.25 -7.08 -10.02
CA GLU A 66 -14.79 -7.05 -9.96
C GLU A 66 -14.19 -6.48 -11.26
N GLN A 67 -14.78 -6.80 -12.42
CA GLN A 67 -14.37 -6.21 -13.70
C GLN A 67 -14.59 -4.69 -13.73
N LEU A 68 -15.73 -4.22 -13.21
CA LEU A 68 -16.02 -2.79 -13.08
C LEU A 68 -15.05 -2.09 -12.13
N GLU A 69 -14.66 -2.77 -11.06
CA GLU A 69 -13.72 -2.23 -10.07
C GLU A 69 -12.29 -2.16 -10.63
N VAL A 70 -11.83 -3.20 -11.33
CA VAL A 70 -10.56 -3.19 -12.07
C VAL A 70 -10.53 -2.05 -13.09
N MET A 71 -11.58 -1.89 -13.91
CA MET A 71 -11.68 -0.78 -14.87
C MET A 71 -11.63 0.59 -14.19
N ARG A 72 -12.24 0.74 -13.01
CA ARG A 72 -12.18 2.00 -12.24
C ARG A 72 -10.77 2.28 -11.74
N PHE A 73 -10.07 1.27 -11.21
CA PHE A 73 -8.70 1.41 -10.75
C PHE A 73 -7.73 1.73 -11.91
N GLU A 74 -7.86 1.04 -13.04
CA GLU A 74 -7.08 1.34 -14.26
C GLU A 74 -7.29 2.79 -14.71
N LEU A 75 -8.52 3.27 -14.67
CA LEU A 75 -8.85 4.64 -15.08
C LEU A 75 -8.34 5.69 -14.08
N GLN A 76 -8.29 5.37 -12.78
CA GLN A 76 -7.65 6.22 -11.77
C GLN A 76 -6.12 6.24 -11.95
N LEU A 77 -5.49 5.09 -12.19
CA LEU A 77 -4.05 5.01 -12.46
C LEU A 77 -3.67 5.83 -13.69
N ALA A 78 -4.43 5.73 -14.78
CA ALA A 78 -4.19 6.52 -15.99
C ALA A 78 -4.29 8.03 -15.74
N LYS A 79 -5.22 8.47 -14.88
CA LYS A 79 -5.33 9.88 -14.48
C LYS A 79 -4.13 10.34 -13.68
N LEU A 80 -3.72 9.58 -12.68
CA LEU A 80 -2.54 9.88 -11.86
C LEU A 80 -1.27 9.93 -12.70
N GLN A 81 -1.11 8.99 -13.64
CA GLN A 81 0.03 8.97 -14.56
C GLN A 81 0.07 10.24 -15.42
N LYS A 82 -1.08 10.66 -15.96
CA LYS A 82 -1.18 11.90 -16.73
C LYS A 82 -0.85 13.13 -15.89
N GLU A 83 -1.34 13.20 -14.65
CA GLU A 83 -1.02 14.29 -13.74
C GLU A 83 0.48 14.36 -13.43
N LEU A 84 1.14 13.21 -13.28
CA LEU A 84 2.57 13.11 -13.08
C LEU A 84 3.34 13.62 -14.31
N ASP A 85 2.97 13.16 -15.51
CA ASP A 85 3.57 13.62 -16.77
C ASP A 85 3.39 15.14 -16.99
N ASP A 86 2.23 15.69 -16.59
CA ASP A 86 1.95 17.12 -16.68
C ASP A 86 2.76 17.93 -15.64
N GLN A 87 3.03 17.36 -14.46
CA GLN A 87 3.92 17.96 -13.47
C GLN A 87 5.38 17.95 -13.95
N ASP A 88 5.86 16.84 -14.50
CA ASP A 88 7.21 16.73 -15.05
C ASP A 88 7.43 17.77 -16.17
N LYS A 89 6.47 17.91 -17.09
CA LYS A 89 6.51 18.97 -18.13
C LYS A 89 6.52 20.39 -17.55
N ARG A 90 5.85 20.63 -16.42
CA ARG A 90 5.87 21.95 -15.76
C ARG A 90 7.24 22.22 -15.13
N LEU A 91 7.85 21.22 -14.50
CA LEU A 91 9.19 21.32 -13.92
C LEU A 91 10.27 21.53 -15.00
N GLU A 92 10.18 20.84 -16.12
CA GLU A 92 11.07 21.05 -17.28
C GLU A 92 10.94 22.46 -17.86
N ARG A 93 9.70 23.01 -17.91
CA ARG A 93 9.49 24.40 -18.35
C ARG A 93 10.07 25.40 -17.34
N GLN A 94 9.87 25.21 -16.04
CA GLN A 94 10.43 26.11 -15.03
C GLN A 94 11.96 26.13 -15.04
N THR A 95 12.62 24.99 -15.24
CA THR A 95 14.08 24.90 -15.34
C THR A 95 14.63 25.49 -16.65
N LYS A 96 13.86 25.46 -17.75
CA LYS A 96 14.28 26.04 -19.04
C LYS A 96 14.11 27.56 -19.13
N TRP A 97 13.19 28.15 -18.37
CA TRP A 97 12.91 29.60 -18.37
C TRP A 97 13.38 30.34 -17.10
N GLY A 98 14.01 29.62 -16.17
CA GLY A 98 14.65 30.19 -14.98
C GLY A 98 16.12 30.53 -15.22
N TRP A 99 16.37 31.55 -16.05
CA TRP A 99 17.62 32.32 -16.13
C TRP A 99 17.26 33.80 -16.21
#